data_AF-A0A949ASB4-F1
#
_entry.id   AF-A0A949ASB4-F1
#
_cell.length_a   1.000
_cell.length_b   1.000
_cell.length_c   1.000
_cell.angle_alpha   90.00
_cell.angle_beta   90.00
_cell.angle_gamma   90.00
#
_symmetry.space_group_name_H-M   'P 1'
#
loop_
_entity.id
_entity.type
_entity.pdbx_description
1 polymer ?
#
loop_
_entity_poly.entity_id
_entity_poly.type
_entity_poly.pdbx_seq_one_letter_code
_entity_poly.pdbx_strand_id
1 'polypeptide(L)'
;MVKLTRIYTRTGDAGTTKLSDFSDAAKTDARVQAYGHVDEANSIIGVALAQPDLPTEVAEVLRHIQNELFDCGADLSNPLKADDEESLRIIQPYVDRLERWCDEFSEGLPELQSFILPGGSGASAWLQVARTVVRRAERTAWAAASIYGNKPATEERPGGVNLLALAYLNRLSDLLFILARVAGQQVGEVLWVPGKDRLAPNPKAARLRESITGDPESQPSVDQEAGVDLEVADDQELADDQPVGEPASPATPE
;
A
#
# COMPACT_ATOMS: atom_id res chain seq x y z
N MET A 1 -9.86 -30.68 7.49
CA MET A 1 -9.58 -30.04 8.81
C MET A 1 -8.08 -30.09 9.05
N VAL A 2 -7.42 -28.94 9.08
CA VAL A 2 -6.00 -28.83 9.44
C VAL A 2 -5.84 -29.20 10.91
N LYS A 3 -4.92 -30.12 11.23
CA LYS A 3 -4.63 -30.54 12.62
C LYS A 3 -3.20 -30.20 12.98
N LEU A 4 -3.02 -29.19 13.84
CA LEU A 4 -1.73 -28.82 14.40
C LEU A 4 -1.51 -29.62 15.69
N THR A 5 -0.68 -30.67 15.63
CA THR A 5 -0.39 -31.55 16.79
C THR A 5 1.02 -31.34 17.33
N ARG A 6 2.04 -31.39 16.46
CA ARG A 6 3.41 -30.97 16.75
C ARG A 6 3.81 -29.88 15.77
N ILE A 7 4.19 -28.72 16.30
CA ILE A 7 4.53 -27.55 15.48
C ILE A 7 5.91 -27.71 14.82
N TYR A 8 6.92 -28.17 15.55
CA TYR A 8 8.24 -28.42 14.97
C TYR A 8 8.37 -29.86 14.48
N THR A 9 8.77 -30.04 13.22
CA THR A 9 8.97 -31.37 12.59
C THR A 9 10.42 -31.62 12.15
N ARG A 10 11.26 -30.57 12.10
CA ARG A 10 12.64 -30.56 11.56
C ARG A 10 12.76 -30.88 10.07
N THR A 11 11.66 -31.13 9.36
CA THR A 11 11.68 -31.49 7.93
C THR A 11 12.18 -30.36 7.03
N GLY A 12 12.12 -29.11 7.50
CA GLY A 12 12.60 -27.94 6.76
C GLY A 12 13.98 -27.43 7.18
N ASP A 13 14.74 -28.15 8.00
CA ASP A 13 16.04 -27.69 8.51
C ASP A 13 17.10 -27.59 7.39
N ALA A 14 16.91 -28.36 6.31
CA ALA A 14 17.75 -28.31 5.10
C ALA A 14 17.37 -27.16 4.13
N GLY A 15 16.46 -26.26 4.52
CA GLY A 15 16.08 -25.11 3.70
C GLY A 15 14.94 -25.37 2.70
N THR A 16 14.29 -26.54 2.74
CA THR A 16 13.12 -26.88 1.94
C THR A 16 11.82 -26.83 2.76
N THR A 17 10.68 -26.82 2.08
CA THR A 17 9.35 -26.90 2.67
C THR A 17 8.40 -27.62 1.71
N LYS A 18 7.20 -27.96 2.19
CA LYS A 18 6.12 -28.52 1.37
C LYS A 18 5.11 -27.43 1.01
N LEU A 19 4.72 -27.36 -0.26
CA LEU A 19 3.57 -26.60 -0.73
C LEU A 19 2.26 -27.32 -0.33
N SER A 20 1.11 -26.67 -0.56
CA SER A 20 -0.20 -27.23 -0.18
C SER A 20 -0.55 -28.51 -0.95
N ASP A 21 0.06 -28.73 -2.11
CA ASP A 21 -0.07 -29.98 -2.88
C ASP A 21 1.00 -31.03 -2.53
N PHE A 22 1.77 -30.81 -1.45
CA PHE A 22 2.88 -31.67 -0.99
C PHE A 22 4.11 -31.73 -1.91
N SER A 23 4.18 -30.89 -2.94
CA SER A 23 5.43 -30.70 -3.69
C SER A 23 6.49 -30.00 -2.83
N ASP A 24 7.77 -30.25 -3.12
CA ASP A 24 8.88 -29.59 -2.43
C ASP A 24 9.18 -28.22 -3.05
N ALA A 25 9.46 -27.24 -2.19
CA ALA A 25 9.95 -25.93 -2.58
C ALA A 25 11.12 -25.51 -1.68
N ALA A 26 12.06 -24.74 -2.22
CA ALA A 26 13.04 -24.05 -1.39
C ALA A 26 12.34 -23.00 -0.53
N LYS A 27 12.79 -22.73 0.69
CA LYS A 27 12.24 -21.65 1.54
C LYS A 27 12.42 -20.25 0.94
N THR A 28 13.31 -20.13 -0.04
CA THR A 28 13.56 -18.90 -0.82
C THR A 28 12.77 -18.86 -2.13
N ASP A 29 11.91 -19.85 -2.40
CA ASP A 29 11.07 -19.88 -3.60
C ASP A 29 10.07 -18.71 -3.60
N ALA A 30 9.78 -18.16 -4.79
CA ALA A 30 8.94 -16.97 -4.91
C ALA A 30 7.50 -17.18 -4.41
N ARG A 31 6.94 -18.41 -4.52
CA ARG A 31 5.62 -18.70 -3.92
C ARG A 31 5.67 -18.72 -2.42
N VAL A 32 6.73 -19.33 -1.87
CA VAL A 32 6.96 -19.38 -0.41
C VAL A 32 7.07 -17.98 0.16
N GLN A 33 7.79 -17.10 -0.53
CA GLN A 33 7.85 -15.69 -0.16
C GLN A 33 6.50 -14.99 -0.27
N ALA A 34 5.73 -15.25 -1.33
CA ALA A 34 4.43 -14.61 -1.55
C ALA A 34 3.43 -14.94 -0.43
N TYR A 35 3.17 -16.23 -0.15
CA TYR A 35 2.25 -16.58 0.93
C TYR A 35 2.82 -16.27 2.32
N GLY A 36 4.15 -16.26 2.49
CA GLY A 36 4.80 -15.81 3.73
C GLY A 36 4.57 -14.32 4.02
N HIS A 37 4.57 -13.47 3.00
CA HIS A 37 4.21 -12.05 3.17
C HIS A 37 2.72 -11.84 3.38
N VAL A 38 1.85 -12.73 2.89
CA VAL A 38 0.42 -12.73 3.23
C VAL A 38 0.22 -13.04 4.71
N ASP A 39 0.96 -14.02 5.26
CA ASP A 39 0.94 -14.32 6.70
C ASP A 39 1.45 -13.15 7.55
N GLU A 40 2.50 -12.45 7.10
CA GLU A 40 2.98 -11.25 7.76
C GLU A 40 1.95 -10.11 7.72
N ALA A 41 1.26 -9.91 6.59
CA ALA A 41 0.17 -8.94 6.49
C ALA A 41 -0.96 -9.28 7.47
N ASN A 42 -1.34 -10.56 7.54
CA ASN A 42 -2.37 -11.05 8.45
C ASN A 42 -1.99 -10.83 9.92
N SER A 43 -0.72 -11.02 10.26
CA SER A 43 -0.18 -10.77 11.60
C SER A 43 -0.24 -9.29 11.98
N ILE A 44 0.11 -8.38 11.06
CA ILE A 44 0.04 -6.93 11.30
C ILE A 44 -1.42 -6.45 11.45
N ILE A 45 -2.36 -7.02 10.69
CA ILE A 45 -3.79 -6.78 10.92
C ILE A 45 -4.19 -7.21 12.34
N GLY A 46 -3.63 -8.30 12.86
CA GLY A 46 -3.79 -8.72 14.25
C GLY A 46 -3.31 -7.67 15.27
N VAL A 47 -2.24 -6.94 14.96
CA VAL A 47 -1.74 -5.84 15.81
C VAL A 47 -2.69 -4.64 15.78
N ALA A 48 -3.24 -4.31 14.61
CA ALA A 48 -4.26 -3.26 14.49
C ALA A 48 -5.53 -3.63 15.28
N LEU A 49 -5.98 -4.89 15.18
CA LEU A 49 -7.11 -5.43 15.95
C LEU A 49 -6.93 -5.38 17.47
N ALA A 50 -5.69 -5.32 17.95
CA ALA A 50 -5.38 -5.22 19.38
C ALA A 50 -5.37 -3.76 19.90
N GLN A 51 -5.52 -2.77 19.01
CA GLN A 51 -5.53 -1.37 19.42
C GLN A 51 -6.86 -0.99 20.10
N PRO A 52 -6.82 -0.33 21.27
CA PRO A 52 -8.02 -0.01 22.05
C PRO A 52 -8.91 1.04 21.40
N ASP A 53 -8.35 1.84 20.50
CA ASP A 53 -9.00 2.91 19.75
C ASP A 53 -9.57 2.45 18.39
N LEU A 54 -9.53 1.14 18.08
CA LEU A 54 -10.08 0.62 16.83
C LEU A 54 -11.63 0.61 16.88
N PRO A 55 -12.33 1.21 15.89
CA PRO A 55 -13.79 1.14 15.82
C PRO A 55 -14.31 -0.29 15.64
N THR A 56 -15.49 -0.58 16.17
CA THR A 56 -16.02 -1.97 16.23
C THR A 56 -16.32 -2.50 14.83
N GLU A 57 -16.95 -1.69 13.99
CA GLU A 57 -17.25 -1.98 12.59
C GLU A 57 -15.98 -2.28 11.77
N VAL A 58 -14.89 -1.55 12.02
CA VAL A 58 -13.60 -1.81 11.39
C VAL A 58 -13.03 -3.15 11.89
N ALA A 59 -13.13 -3.43 13.19
CA ALA A 59 -12.66 -4.69 13.75
C ALA A 59 -13.38 -5.92 13.17
N GLU A 60 -14.68 -5.82 12.93
CA GLU A 60 -15.48 -6.88 12.29
C GLU A 60 -14.98 -7.19 10.87
N VAL A 61 -14.77 -6.15 10.06
CA VAL A 61 -14.22 -6.26 8.70
C VAL A 61 -12.82 -6.86 8.72
N LEU A 62 -11.94 -6.40 9.62
CA LEU A 62 -10.58 -6.92 9.72
C LEU A 62 -10.55 -8.41 10.11
N ARG A 63 -11.40 -8.87 11.02
CA ARG A 63 -11.50 -10.30 11.37
C ARG A 63 -11.95 -11.15 10.18
N HIS A 64 -12.83 -10.61 9.35
CA HIS A 64 -13.23 -11.25 8.11
C HIS A 64 -12.04 -11.36 7.15
N ILE A 65 -11.31 -10.27 6.96
CA ILE A 65 -10.10 -10.22 6.12
C ILE A 65 -9.02 -11.19 6.63
N GLN A 66 -8.83 -11.35 7.95
CA GLN A 66 -7.86 -12.31 8.48
C GLN A 66 -8.17 -13.76 8.06
N ASN A 67 -9.45 -14.11 7.92
CA ASN A 67 -9.85 -15.42 7.40
C ASN A 67 -9.58 -15.52 5.89
N GLU A 68 -9.99 -14.51 5.11
CA GLU A 68 -9.76 -14.51 3.66
C GLU A 68 -8.27 -14.44 3.30
N LEU A 69 -7.41 -13.87 4.14
CA LEU A 69 -5.95 -13.92 3.97
C LEU A 69 -5.37 -15.32 4.20
N PHE A 70 -5.99 -16.16 5.04
CA PHE A 70 -5.63 -17.57 5.10
C PHE A 70 -6.02 -18.29 3.80
N ASP A 71 -7.20 -18.00 3.24
CA ASP A 71 -7.60 -18.55 1.94
C ASP A 71 -6.67 -18.07 0.81
N CYS A 72 -6.26 -16.79 0.84
CA CYS A 72 -5.28 -16.23 -0.09
C CYS A 72 -3.92 -16.93 0.02
N GLY A 73 -3.44 -17.15 1.24
CA GLY A 73 -2.22 -17.92 1.49
C GLY A 73 -2.33 -19.37 1.00
N ALA A 74 -3.47 -20.03 1.23
CA ALA A 74 -3.74 -21.37 0.74
C ALA A 74 -3.70 -21.43 -0.80
N ASP A 75 -4.34 -20.47 -1.48
CA ASP A 75 -4.35 -20.35 -2.94
C ASP A 75 -2.92 -20.15 -3.49
N LEU A 76 -2.18 -19.16 -2.98
CA LEU A 76 -0.81 -18.85 -3.43
C LEU A 76 0.16 -20.00 -3.19
N SER A 77 -0.05 -20.80 -2.15
CA SER A 77 0.75 -21.98 -1.82
C SER A 77 0.40 -23.22 -2.63
N ASN A 78 -0.69 -23.22 -3.40
CA ASN A 78 -1.19 -24.36 -4.16
C ASN A 78 -1.08 -24.10 -5.67
N PRO A 79 -0.12 -24.71 -6.40
CA PRO A 79 -0.02 -24.57 -7.84
C PRO A 79 -1.36 -24.84 -8.56
N LEU A 80 -1.70 -24.03 -9.57
CA LEU A 80 -2.94 -24.22 -10.33
C LEU A 80 -2.96 -25.58 -11.05
N LYS A 81 -4.06 -26.32 -10.98
CA LYS A 81 -4.22 -27.60 -11.69
C LYS A 81 -5.44 -27.53 -12.60
N ALA A 82 -5.42 -28.32 -13.68
CA ALA A 82 -6.59 -28.46 -14.53
C ALA A 82 -7.67 -29.20 -13.73
N ASP A 83 -8.92 -28.78 -13.87
CA ASP A 83 -10.10 -29.41 -13.25
C ASP A 83 -10.03 -29.53 -11.71
N ASP A 84 -9.45 -28.52 -11.04
CA ASP A 84 -9.26 -28.45 -9.59
C ASP A 84 -10.34 -27.59 -8.91
N GLU A 85 -11.53 -28.19 -8.72
CA GLU A 85 -12.68 -27.52 -8.11
C GLU A 85 -12.68 -27.57 -6.57
N GLU A 86 -11.92 -28.49 -5.95
CA GLU A 86 -11.92 -28.70 -4.50
C GLU A 86 -10.94 -27.77 -3.75
N SER A 87 -9.94 -27.24 -4.44
CA SER A 87 -8.94 -26.38 -3.82
C SER A 87 -9.53 -25.03 -3.39
N LEU A 88 -9.12 -24.56 -2.22
CA LEU A 88 -9.41 -23.18 -1.80
C LEU A 88 -8.72 -22.19 -2.73
N ARG A 89 -9.52 -21.33 -3.35
CA ARG A 89 -9.08 -20.28 -4.27
C ARG A 89 -9.74 -18.96 -3.90
N ILE A 90 -9.03 -17.86 -4.09
CA ILE A 90 -9.67 -16.55 -4.11
C ILE A 90 -10.58 -16.48 -5.34
N ILE A 91 -11.82 -16.06 -5.12
CA ILE A 91 -12.86 -15.95 -6.13
C ILE A 91 -13.33 -14.50 -6.27
N GLN A 92 -13.93 -14.17 -7.40
CA GLN A 92 -14.39 -12.79 -7.70
C GLN A 92 -15.24 -12.16 -6.58
N PRO A 93 -16.18 -12.88 -5.92
CA PRO A 93 -16.96 -12.33 -4.81
C PRO A 93 -16.16 -11.82 -3.60
N TYR A 94 -14.88 -12.17 -3.48
CA TYR A 94 -13.99 -11.65 -2.42
C TYR A 94 -13.52 -10.24 -2.82
N VAL A 95 -13.08 -10.07 -4.06
CA VAL A 95 -12.66 -8.78 -4.62
C VAL A 95 -13.83 -7.79 -4.63
N ASP A 96 -15.01 -8.23 -5.09
CA ASP A 96 -16.21 -7.39 -5.13
C ASP A 96 -16.63 -6.93 -3.71
N ARG A 97 -16.34 -7.74 -2.68
CA ARG A 97 -16.64 -7.39 -1.29
C ARG A 97 -15.72 -6.31 -0.77
N LEU A 98 -14.43 -6.39 -1.09
CA LEU A 98 -13.48 -5.33 -0.75
C LEU A 98 -13.89 -4.00 -1.40
N GLU A 99 -14.34 -4.03 -2.66
CA GLU A 99 -14.84 -2.83 -3.36
C GLU A 99 -16.06 -2.23 -2.67
N ARG A 100 -17.05 -3.07 -2.29
CA ARG A 100 -18.21 -2.58 -1.53
C ARG A 100 -17.83 -1.96 -0.19
N TRP A 101 -16.88 -2.54 0.54
CA TRP A 101 -16.37 -1.93 1.77
C TRP A 101 -15.58 -0.65 1.51
N CYS A 102 -14.83 -0.56 0.42
CA CYS A 102 -14.18 0.69 0.03
C CYS A 102 -15.24 1.79 -0.14
N ASP A 103 -16.32 1.51 -0.85
CA ASP A 103 -17.41 2.48 -1.05
C ASP A 103 -18.07 2.86 0.29
N GLU A 104 -18.52 1.86 1.07
CA GLU A 104 -19.19 2.04 2.36
C GLU A 104 -18.38 2.89 3.36
N PHE A 105 -17.11 2.53 3.58
CA PHE A 105 -16.27 3.24 4.54
C PHE A 105 -15.75 4.58 4.02
N SER A 106 -15.90 4.87 2.72
CA SER A 106 -15.53 6.18 2.15
C SER A 106 -16.64 7.23 2.27
N GLU A 107 -17.92 6.83 2.36
CA GLU A 107 -19.06 7.76 2.38
C GLU A 107 -18.98 8.84 3.47
N GLY A 108 -18.41 8.50 4.64
CA GLY A 108 -18.27 9.42 5.78
C GLY A 108 -16.92 10.14 5.87
N LEU A 109 -16.03 9.97 4.89
CA LEU A 109 -14.70 10.58 4.93
C LEU A 109 -14.68 11.93 4.20
N PRO A 110 -13.99 12.95 4.74
CA PRO A 110 -13.78 14.20 4.02
C PRO A 110 -12.96 13.96 2.75
N GLU A 111 -13.17 14.79 1.73
CA GLU A 111 -12.40 14.73 0.49
C GLU A 111 -10.92 14.98 0.75
N LEU A 112 -10.06 14.19 0.11
CA LEU A 112 -8.63 14.25 0.32
C LEU A 112 -7.97 15.25 -0.65
N GLN A 113 -7.45 16.36 -0.13
CA GLN A 113 -6.79 17.41 -0.93
C GLN A 113 -5.28 17.19 -1.15
N SER A 114 -4.67 16.27 -0.41
CA SER A 114 -3.26 15.87 -0.55
C SER A 114 -3.02 14.49 0.08
N PHE A 115 -1.86 13.86 -0.13
CA PHE A 115 -1.54 12.61 0.57
C PHE A 115 -1.53 12.77 2.08
N ILE A 116 -1.94 11.75 2.82
CA ILE A 116 -1.86 11.72 4.29
C ILE A 116 -0.47 11.24 4.71
N LEU A 117 0.11 11.88 5.72
CA LEU A 117 1.27 11.36 6.43
C LEU A 117 0.82 10.16 7.29
N PRO A 118 1.35 8.95 7.07
CA PRO A 118 0.92 7.77 7.81
C PRO A 118 1.14 7.94 9.31
N GLY A 119 0.05 7.91 10.10
CA GLY A 119 0.08 8.20 11.52
C GLY A 119 -1.32 8.43 12.07
N GLY A 120 -1.44 9.28 13.09
CA GLY A 120 -2.72 9.57 13.77
C GLY A 120 -2.88 8.73 15.04
N SER A 121 -4.04 8.08 15.16
CA SER A 121 -4.36 7.17 16.27
C SER A 121 -3.52 5.88 16.20
N GLY A 122 -3.49 5.09 17.29
CA GLY A 122 -2.75 3.83 17.32
C GLY A 122 -3.30 2.85 16.29
N ALA A 123 -4.63 2.73 16.21
CA ALA A 123 -5.33 1.94 15.20
C ALA A 123 -5.01 2.41 13.77
N SER A 124 -5.09 3.72 13.50
CA SER A 124 -4.82 4.28 12.17
C SER A 124 -3.39 4.01 11.71
N ALA A 125 -2.41 4.24 12.60
CA ALA A 125 -1.00 4.00 12.29
C ALA A 125 -0.73 2.53 11.94
N TRP A 126 -1.27 1.58 12.72
CA TRP A 126 -1.10 0.16 12.43
C TRP A 126 -1.82 -0.29 11.15
N LEU A 127 -2.97 0.28 10.81
CA LEU A 127 -3.64 0.04 9.53
C LEU A 127 -2.82 0.56 8.35
N GLN A 128 -2.16 1.72 8.49
CA GLN A 128 -1.22 2.20 7.49
C GLN A 128 -0.01 1.26 7.32
N VAL A 129 0.52 0.70 8.41
CA VAL A 129 1.57 -0.33 8.32
C VAL A 129 1.05 -1.57 7.61
N ALA A 130 -0.12 -2.09 8.00
CA ALA A 130 -0.76 -3.24 7.36
C ALA A 130 -0.91 -3.03 5.85
N ARG A 131 -1.38 -1.85 5.43
CA ARG A 131 -1.49 -1.47 4.02
C ARG A 131 -0.16 -1.61 3.29
N THR A 132 0.93 -1.12 3.85
CA THR A 132 2.25 -1.21 3.19
C THR A 132 2.75 -2.66 3.09
N VAL A 133 2.43 -3.49 4.09
CA VAL A 133 2.78 -4.91 4.12
C VAL A 133 1.95 -5.70 3.11
N VAL A 134 0.64 -5.44 2.98
CA VAL A 134 -0.20 -6.00 1.91
C VAL A 134 0.36 -5.65 0.53
N ARG A 135 0.77 -4.40 0.29
CA ARG A 135 1.44 -4.01 -0.96
C ARG A 135 2.76 -4.75 -1.20
N ARG A 136 3.48 -5.13 -0.13
CA ARG A 136 4.68 -5.96 -0.25
C ARG A 136 4.32 -7.40 -0.62
N ALA A 137 3.28 -7.97 0.00
CA ALA A 137 2.74 -9.28 -0.37
C ALA A 137 2.31 -9.33 -1.83
N GLU A 138 1.60 -8.30 -2.30
CA GLU A 138 1.17 -8.13 -3.68
C GLU A 138 2.36 -8.16 -4.67
N ARG A 139 3.42 -7.37 -4.40
CA ARG A 139 4.63 -7.37 -5.25
C ARG A 139 5.29 -8.75 -5.32
N THR A 140 5.36 -9.47 -4.21
CA THR A 140 5.92 -10.83 -4.21
C THR A 140 5.01 -11.86 -4.88
N ALA A 141 3.68 -11.69 -4.81
CA ALA A 141 2.75 -12.52 -5.57
C ALA A 141 2.89 -12.27 -7.09
N TRP A 142 3.06 -11.01 -7.52
CA TRP A 142 3.40 -10.69 -8.92
C TRP A 142 4.76 -11.26 -9.35
N ALA A 143 5.77 -11.25 -8.47
CA ALA A 143 7.05 -11.89 -8.76
C ALA A 143 6.89 -13.40 -8.99
N ALA A 144 6.11 -14.08 -8.15
CA ALA A 144 5.76 -15.48 -8.35
C ALA A 144 4.99 -15.68 -9.67
N ALA A 145 3.98 -14.86 -9.96
CA ALA A 145 3.22 -14.94 -11.21
C ALA A 145 4.09 -14.71 -12.45
N SER A 146 5.13 -13.88 -12.36
CA SER A 146 6.08 -13.63 -13.45
C SER A 146 6.96 -14.86 -13.75
N ILE A 147 7.26 -15.68 -12.74
CA ILE A 147 8.07 -16.89 -12.86
C ILE A 147 7.22 -18.07 -13.35
N TYR A 148 6.05 -18.28 -12.74
CA TYR A 148 5.24 -19.47 -12.99
C TYR A 148 4.05 -19.25 -13.93
N GLY A 149 3.78 -18.01 -14.33
CA GLY A 149 2.58 -17.66 -15.09
C GLY A 149 1.30 -17.78 -14.27
N ASN A 150 0.18 -17.87 -14.97
CA ASN A 150 -1.19 -17.90 -14.41
C ASN A 150 -2.05 -19.03 -15.00
N LYS A 151 -1.41 -20.04 -15.58
CA LYS A 151 -2.09 -21.17 -16.23
C LYS A 151 -1.98 -22.42 -15.35
N PRO A 152 -2.96 -23.34 -15.44
CA PRO A 152 -2.83 -24.65 -14.82
C PRO A 152 -1.55 -25.39 -15.20
N ALA A 153 -1.13 -26.30 -14.33
CA ALA A 153 0.04 -27.15 -14.55
C ALA A 153 -0.10 -27.97 -15.85
N THR A 154 1.02 -28.15 -16.53
CA THR A 154 1.16 -29.09 -17.66
C THR A 154 2.30 -30.06 -17.36
N GLU A 155 2.52 -31.07 -18.20
CA GLU A 155 3.65 -32.00 -18.03
C GLU A 155 5.01 -31.29 -17.99
N GLU A 156 5.12 -30.15 -18.69
CA GLU A 156 6.35 -29.38 -18.83
C GLU A 156 6.49 -28.24 -17.81
N ARG A 157 5.40 -27.84 -17.14
CA ARG A 157 5.35 -26.58 -16.38
C ARG A 157 4.55 -26.73 -15.08
N PRO A 158 5.10 -26.30 -13.92
CA PRO A 158 4.32 -26.24 -12.70
C PRO A 158 3.19 -25.22 -12.86
N GLY A 159 2.05 -25.49 -12.22
CA GLY A 159 0.87 -24.64 -12.33
C GLY A 159 1.08 -23.26 -11.75
N GLY A 160 0.65 -22.21 -12.44
CA GLY A 160 0.89 -20.81 -12.10
C GLY A 160 0.18 -20.30 -10.84
N VAL A 161 -0.07 -18.99 -10.82
CA VAL A 161 -0.70 -18.27 -9.71
C VAL A 161 -2.08 -17.76 -10.13
N ASN A 162 -3.08 -17.85 -9.24
CA ASN A 162 -4.41 -17.31 -9.48
C ASN A 162 -4.39 -15.76 -9.49
N LEU A 163 -4.79 -15.15 -10.61
CA LEU A 163 -4.82 -13.69 -10.72
C LEU A 163 -5.81 -13.02 -9.76
N LEU A 164 -6.86 -13.71 -9.32
CA LEU A 164 -7.81 -13.16 -8.36
C LEU A 164 -7.17 -12.94 -6.98
N ALA A 165 -6.20 -13.77 -6.58
CA ALA A 165 -5.44 -13.54 -5.35
C ALA A 165 -4.63 -12.23 -5.43
N LEU A 166 -4.09 -11.90 -6.60
CA LEU A 166 -3.34 -10.66 -6.82
C LEU A 166 -4.27 -9.45 -6.84
N ALA A 167 -5.42 -9.57 -7.50
CA ALA A 167 -6.46 -8.52 -7.50
C ALA A 167 -6.99 -8.26 -6.08
N TYR A 168 -7.19 -9.30 -5.28
CA TYR A 168 -7.59 -9.20 -3.88
C TYR A 168 -6.56 -8.43 -3.05
N LEU A 169 -5.27 -8.77 -3.13
CA LEU A 169 -4.22 -8.06 -2.38
C LEU A 169 -4.12 -6.58 -2.80
N ASN A 170 -4.25 -6.28 -4.09
CA ASN A 170 -4.27 -4.91 -4.59
C ASN A 170 -5.43 -4.12 -3.96
N ARG A 171 -6.66 -4.64 -4.05
CA ARG A 171 -7.85 -3.97 -3.51
C ARG A 171 -7.85 -3.89 -1.99
N LEU A 172 -7.30 -4.89 -1.30
CA LEU A 172 -7.18 -4.88 0.15
C LEU A 172 -6.31 -3.72 0.62
N SER A 173 -5.27 -3.36 -0.13
CA SER A 173 -4.44 -2.20 0.24
C SER A 173 -5.20 -0.87 0.13
N ASP A 174 -6.15 -0.76 -0.79
CA ASP A 174 -7.06 0.40 -0.90
C ASP A 174 -8.00 0.44 0.31
N LEU A 175 -8.63 -0.69 0.65
CA LEU A 175 -9.52 -0.79 1.81
C LEU A 175 -8.77 -0.43 3.11
N LEU A 176 -7.57 -0.96 3.33
CA LEU A 176 -6.79 -0.64 4.53
C LEU A 176 -6.40 0.84 4.61
N PHE A 177 -6.23 1.53 3.47
CA PHE A 177 -6.06 2.99 3.47
C PHE A 177 -7.32 3.67 4.00
N ILE A 178 -8.49 3.31 3.47
CA ILE A 178 -9.80 3.87 3.86
C ILE A 178 -10.08 3.60 5.34
N LEU A 179 -9.91 2.35 5.80
CA LEU A 179 -10.10 1.99 7.20
C LEU A 179 -9.13 2.73 8.14
N ALA A 180 -7.90 3.01 7.71
CA ALA A 180 -6.98 3.82 8.49
C ALA A 180 -7.50 5.26 8.68
N ARG A 181 -8.14 5.83 7.65
CA ARG A 181 -8.77 7.17 7.74
C ARG A 181 -9.94 7.16 8.71
N VAL A 182 -10.80 6.15 8.61
CA VAL A 182 -11.94 5.97 9.53
C VAL A 182 -11.48 5.86 10.98
N ALA A 183 -10.48 5.01 11.26
CA ALA A 183 -9.92 4.85 12.61
C ALA A 183 -9.17 6.09 13.11
N GLY A 184 -8.75 6.99 12.21
CA GLY A 184 -8.00 8.21 12.52
C GLY A 184 -8.86 9.46 12.71
N GLN A 185 -10.17 9.42 12.39
CA GLN A 185 -11.01 10.61 12.33
C GLN A 185 -10.98 11.48 13.59
N GLN A 186 -10.99 10.87 14.78
CA GLN A 186 -11.00 11.61 16.05
C GLN A 186 -9.71 12.39 16.33
N VAL A 187 -8.59 11.97 15.74
CA VAL A 187 -7.28 12.60 15.90
C VAL A 187 -6.99 13.59 14.76
N GLY A 188 -7.69 13.45 13.63
CA GLY A 188 -7.48 14.23 12.42
C GLY A 188 -6.34 13.70 11.56
N GLU A 189 -6.36 14.09 10.28
CA GLU A 189 -5.40 13.65 9.28
C GLU A 189 -4.35 14.73 9.04
N VAL A 190 -3.06 14.37 9.06
CA VAL A 190 -1.98 15.30 8.72
C VAL A 190 -1.67 15.17 7.24
N LEU A 191 -1.90 16.25 6.49
CA LEU A 191 -1.66 16.26 5.06
C LEU A 191 -0.19 16.53 4.73
N TRP A 192 0.30 15.85 3.71
CA TRP A 192 1.61 16.07 3.12
C TRP A 192 1.64 17.43 2.40
N VAL A 193 2.69 18.19 2.66
CA VAL A 193 2.95 19.48 2.02
C VAL A 193 4.16 19.34 1.08
N PRO A 194 3.95 19.27 -0.25
CA PRO A 194 5.03 18.94 -1.19
C PRO A 194 6.13 20.00 -1.24
N GLY A 195 7.32 19.65 -0.75
CA GLY A 195 8.57 20.40 -0.98
C GLY A 195 8.64 21.80 -0.34
N LYS A 196 7.62 22.23 0.42
CA LYS A 196 7.58 23.57 1.03
C LYS A 196 8.50 23.72 2.25
N ASP A 197 8.92 22.63 2.87
CA ASP A 197 9.94 22.63 3.94
C ASP A 197 11.32 23.13 3.47
N ARG A 198 11.52 23.22 2.15
CA ARG A 198 12.75 23.78 1.56
C ARG A 198 12.72 25.31 1.45
N LEU A 199 11.57 25.93 1.67
CA LEU A 199 11.42 27.38 1.63
C LEU A 199 11.89 27.98 2.96
N ALA A 200 12.61 29.11 2.90
CA ALA A 200 12.88 29.89 4.10
C ALA A 200 11.54 30.28 4.77
N PRO A 201 11.44 30.24 6.12
CA PRO A 201 10.21 30.59 6.82
C PRO A 201 9.81 32.04 6.49
N ASN A 202 8.75 32.23 5.72
CA ASN A 202 8.22 33.55 5.38
C ASN A 202 6.69 33.51 5.22
N PRO A 203 6.00 34.68 5.23
CA PRO A 203 4.53 34.73 5.16
C PRO A 203 3.92 34.14 3.88
N LYS A 204 4.64 34.15 2.76
CA LYS A 204 4.18 33.54 1.50
C LYS A 204 4.24 32.01 1.60
N ALA A 205 5.31 31.47 2.18
CA ALA A 205 5.44 30.06 2.46
C ALA A 205 4.36 29.56 3.44
N ALA A 206 4.03 30.35 4.47
CA ALA A 206 2.95 30.02 5.41
C ALA A 206 1.58 29.92 4.71
N ARG A 207 1.19 30.93 3.92
CA ARG A 207 -0.07 30.93 3.16
C ARG A 207 -0.21 29.74 2.20
N LEU A 208 0.89 29.38 1.52
CA LEU A 208 0.91 28.20 0.63
C LEU A 208 0.79 26.87 1.38
N ARG A 209 1.11 26.82 2.67
CA ARG A 209 0.89 25.62 3.51
C ARG A 209 -0.56 25.58 3.97
N GLU A 210 -1.08 26.72 4.42
CA GLU A 210 -2.49 26.88 4.80
C GLU A 210 -3.45 26.57 3.65
N SER A 211 -3.09 26.87 2.39
CA SER A 211 -3.92 26.49 1.25
C SER A 211 -4.04 24.97 1.04
N ILE A 212 -3.12 24.18 1.63
CA ILE A 212 -3.11 22.71 1.54
C ILE A 212 -3.71 22.09 2.80
N THR A 213 -3.37 22.63 3.98
CA THR A 213 -3.75 22.07 5.28
C THR A 213 -4.96 22.75 5.93
N GLY A 214 -5.41 23.85 5.37
CA GLY A 214 -6.55 24.64 5.87
C GLY A 214 -7.88 23.97 5.55
N ASP A 215 -8.91 24.39 6.29
CA ASP A 215 -10.26 23.90 6.11
C ASP A 215 -10.81 24.35 4.74
N PRO A 216 -11.27 23.44 3.86
CA PRO A 216 -11.85 23.80 2.57
C PRO A 216 -12.96 24.85 2.67
N GLU A 217 -13.73 24.85 3.77
CA GLU A 217 -14.81 25.81 4.00
C GLU A 217 -14.32 27.19 4.45
N SER A 218 -13.04 27.30 4.84
CA SER A 218 -12.42 28.57 5.28
C SER A 218 -11.73 29.33 4.14
N GLN A 219 -11.69 28.78 2.92
CA GLN A 219 -11.10 29.47 1.78
C GLN A 219 -12.04 30.58 1.27
N PRO A 220 -11.56 31.83 1.10
CA PRO A 220 -12.40 32.90 0.58
C PRO A 220 -12.85 32.55 -0.83
N SER A 221 -14.14 32.75 -1.10
CA SER A 221 -14.73 32.59 -2.44
C SER A 221 -13.94 33.40 -3.46
N VAL A 222 -13.63 32.80 -4.62
CA VAL A 222 -12.87 33.39 -5.74
C VAL A 222 -13.40 34.77 -6.18
N ASP A 223 -14.65 35.11 -5.87
CA ASP A 223 -15.26 36.41 -6.15
C ASP A 223 -14.73 37.60 -5.30
N GLN A 224 -13.82 37.38 -4.34
CA GLN A 224 -13.30 38.45 -3.46
C GLN A 224 -11.89 38.98 -3.79
N GLU A 225 -11.13 38.37 -4.72
CA GLU A 225 -9.74 38.81 -5.02
C GLU A 225 -9.60 39.75 -6.24
N ALA A 226 -10.70 40.24 -6.82
CA ALA A 226 -10.65 41.27 -7.85
C ALA A 226 -10.55 42.67 -7.23
N GLY A 227 -9.42 43.01 -6.60
CA GLY A 227 -9.30 44.34 -5.98
C GLY A 227 -7.99 44.70 -5.28
N VAL A 228 -6.83 44.17 -5.69
CA VAL A 228 -5.54 44.67 -5.20
C VAL A 228 -4.66 45.07 -6.38
N ASP A 229 -4.54 46.38 -6.57
CA ASP A 229 -3.66 47.03 -7.53
C ASP A 229 -2.20 46.56 -7.34
N LEU A 230 -1.61 46.06 -8.42
CA LEU A 230 -0.18 45.80 -8.52
C LEU A 230 0.51 47.10 -8.98
N GLU A 231 1.00 47.90 -8.03
CA GLU A 231 2.04 48.89 -8.34
C GLU A 231 3.34 48.15 -8.67
N VAL A 232 3.73 48.23 -9.94
CA VAL A 232 5.02 47.76 -10.46
C VAL A 232 6.04 48.86 -10.15
N ALA A 233 6.94 48.61 -9.22
CA ALA A 233 8.13 49.44 -9.04
C ALA A 233 9.20 48.99 -10.04
N ASP A 234 9.54 49.90 -10.96
CA ASP A 234 10.74 49.90 -11.80
C ASP A 234 12.00 49.85 -10.92
N ASP A 235 12.94 48.97 -11.23
CA ASP A 235 14.35 49.15 -10.88
C ASP A 235 15.19 48.94 -12.16
N GLN A 236 15.64 50.08 -12.70
CA GLN A 236 16.63 50.17 -13.78
C GLN A 236 18.06 50.01 -13.23
N GLU A 237 18.87 49.36 -14.06
CA GLU A 237 20.32 49.51 -14.25
C GLU A 237 21.27 49.37 -13.04
N LEU A 238 22.15 48.37 -13.14
CA LEU A 238 23.59 48.59 -13.16
C LEU A 238 24.24 47.44 -13.93
N ALA A 239 24.53 47.69 -15.20
CA ALA A 239 25.51 46.93 -15.97
C ALA A 239 26.89 47.42 -15.55
N ASP A 240 27.81 46.49 -15.25
CA ASP A 240 29.23 46.76 -15.46
C ASP A 240 29.87 45.54 -16.11
N ASP A 241 30.57 45.84 -17.19
CA ASP A 241 31.11 44.97 -18.20
C ASP A 241 32.54 44.56 -17.81
N GLN A 242 32.94 43.33 -18.17
CA GLN A 242 34.16 43.00 -18.92
C GLN A 242 34.57 41.51 -18.73
N PRO A 243 35.27 40.92 -19.72
CA PRO A 243 35.17 39.49 -20.04
C PRO A 243 36.45 38.68 -19.73
N VAL A 244 36.42 37.40 -20.14
CA VAL A 244 37.51 36.57 -20.72
C VAL A 244 37.68 35.21 -20.04
N GLY A 245 37.53 34.14 -20.84
CA GLY A 245 38.44 32.99 -20.80
C GLY A 245 37.83 31.61 -20.61
N GLU A 246 37.43 30.94 -21.70
CA GLU A 246 37.50 29.47 -21.80
C GLU A 246 38.98 29.04 -21.80
N PRO A 247 39.32 27.85 -21.26
CA PRO A 247 39.53 26.75 -22.19
C PRO A 247 39.24 25.32 -21.67
N ALA A 248 38.83 24.50 -22.65
CA ALA A 248 39.27 23.13 -22.96
C ALA A 248 39.18 21.98 -21.93
N SER A 249 38.40 21.00 -22.37
CA SER A 249 38.41 19.57 -22.00
C SER A 249 39.79 18.91 -22.17
N PRO A 250 40.15 17.90 -21.34
CA PRO A 250 41.07 16.87 -21.78
C PRO A 250 40.48 15.45 -21.75
N ALA A 251 40.91 14.72 -22.76
CA ALA A 251 40.60 13.35 -23.11
C ALA A 251 40.99 12.30 -22.06
N THR A 252 40.31 11.15 -22.18
CA THR A 252 40.64 9.82 -21.64
C THR A 252 42.05 9.37 -22.04
N PRO A 253 42.67 8.48 -21.23
CA PRO A 253 43.41 7.38 -21.83
C PRO A 253 43.14 6.01 -21.19
N GLU A 254 43.09 5.03 -22.09
CA GLU A 254 43.33 3.56 -22.03
C GLU A 254 42.60 2.67 -21.01
#